data_AF-A0A966G1L1-F1
#
_entry.id   AF-A0A966G1L1-F1
#
_cell.length_a   1.000
_cell.length_b   1.000
_cell.length_c   1.000
_cell.angle_alpha   90.00
_cell.angle_beta   90.00
_cell.angle_gamma   90.00
#
_symmetry.space_group_name_H-M   'P 1'
#
loop_
_entity.id
_entity.type
_entity.pdbx_description
1 polymer ?
#
loop_
_entity_poly.entity_id
_entity_poly.type
_entity_poly.pdbx_seq_one_letter_code
_entity_poly.pdbx_strand_id
1 'polypeptide(L)'
;MLRKIRLSYFGLILGSILTVIGIIGYAQGNATVNLAGFFYGLPLLLGGLALKASEIKPIPFSQPTSPEILQLRQQQATITQTKLRKDVTRYRYGQEVHLDEALEKLGLSPTDEERPTLVAIRETAVDSAYCLTLEFESPLLPLEKWLAKQEKIERYFGPGIRAEIKQVDEEKIDLALITIPNP
;
A
#
# COMPACT_ATOMS: atom_id res chain seq x y z
N MET A 1 5.81 1.98 -14.67
CA MET A 1 4.60 1.41 -15.31
C MET A 1 4.14 0.08 -14.67
N LEU A 2 5.03 -0.83 -14.26
CA LEU A 2 4.65 -2.12 -13.65
C LEU A 2 3.90 -2.06 -12.28
N ARG A 3 3.99 -0.94 -11.55
CA ARG A 3 3.47 -0.82 -10.17
C ARG A 3 1.95 -0.75 -10.03
N LYS A 4 1.22 -0.55 -11.14
CA LYS A 4 -0.25 -0.57 -11.17
C LYS A 4 -0.80 -1.91 -11.69
N ILE A 5 0.07 -2.86 -12.04
CA ILE A 5 -0.38 -4.11 -12.62
C ILE A 5 -0.77 -5.08 -11.50
N ARG A 6 -1.99 -5.60 -11.59
CA ARG A 6 -2.52 -6.62 -10.68
C ARG A 6 -1.87 -7.95 -11.03
N LEU A 7 -0.90 -8.40 -10.22
CA LEU A 7 -0.20 -9.66 -10.44
C LEU A 7 -1.17 -10.84 -10.42
N SER A 8 -2.19 -10.76 -9.56
CA SER A 8 -3.30 -11.71 -9.49
C SER A 8 -3.91 -11.98 -10.87
N TYR A 9 -4.10 -10.95 -11.69
CA TYR A 9 -4.76 -11.08 -12.99
C TYR A 9 -3.93 -11.88 -14.00
N PHE A 10 -2.60 -11.84 -13.92
CA PHE A 10 -1.77 -12.68 -14.80
C PHE A 10 -1.98 -14.16 -14.51
N GLY A 11 -1.93 -14.56 -13.24
CA GLY A 11 -2.18 -15.95 -12.83
C GLY A 11 -3.60 -16.39 -13.18
N LEU A 12 -4.60 -15.53 -12.92
CA LEU A 12 -5.99 -15.83 -13.23
C LEU A 12 -6.24 -15.97 -14.74
N ILE A 13 -5.78 -15.02 -15.56
CA ILE A 13 -6.05 -15.04 -17.00
C ILE A 13 -5.29 -16.19 -17.66
N LEU A 14 -3.97 -16.28 -17.45
CA LEU A 14 -3.15 -17.31 -18.09
C LEU A 14 -3.51 -18.70 -17.57
N GLY A 15 -3.70 -18.84 -16.25
CA GLY A 15 -4.14 -20.07 -15.63
C GLY A 15 -5.49 -20.53 -16.17
N SER A 16 -6.48 -19.64 -16.24
CA SER A 16 -7.81 -19.98 -16.79
C SER A 16 -7.74 -20.44 -18.24
N ILE A 17 -6.99 -19.74 -19.10
CA ILE A 17 -6.84 -20.12 -20.52
C ILE A 17 -6.25 -21.53 -20.63
N LEU A 18 -5.15 -21.80 -19.92
CA LEU A 18 -4.49 -23.11 -19.95
C LEU A 18 -5.36 -24.22 -19.37
N THR A 19 -6.09 -23.94 -18.28
CA THR A 19 -7.04 -24.90 -17.71
C THR A 19 -8.16 -25.22 -18.69
N VAL A 20 -8.74 -24.22 -19.37
CA VAL A 20 -9.78 -24.44 -20.40
C VAL A 20 -9.24 -25.27 -21.56
N ILE A 21 -8.01 -24.99 -22.04
CA ILE A 21 -7.34 -25.83 -23.05
C ILE A 21 -7.20 -27.27 -22.56
N GLY A 22 -6.83 -27.47 -21.30
CA GLY A 22 -6.74 -28.79 -20.68
C GLY A 22 -8.08 -29.53 -20.62
N ILE A 23 -9.18 -28.82 -20.33
CA ILE A 23 -10.56 -29.37 -20.35
C ILE A 23 -10.93 -29.78 -21.78
N ILE A 24 -10.64 -28.95 -22.78
CA ILE A 24 -10.90 -29.27 -24.19
C ILE A 24 -10.09 -30.50 -24.62
N GLY A 25 -8.81 -30.55 -24.25
CA GLY A 25 -7.94 -31.71 -24.49
C GLY A 25 -8.48 -33.00 -23.88
N TYR A 26 -9.02 -32.92 -22.65
CA TYR A 26 -9.70 -34.04 -22.00
C TYR A 26 -10.91 -34.51 -22.80
N ALA A 27 -11.82 -33.59 -23.15
CA ALA A 27 -13.05 -33.89 -23.86
C ALA A 27 -12.79 -34.50 -25.26
N GLN A 28 -11.67 -34.16 -25.89
CA GLN A 28 -11.25 -34.69 -27.19
C GLN A 28 -10.39 -35.96 -27.10
N GLY A 29 -10.11 -36.47 -25.90
CA GLY A 29 -9.23 -37.63 -25.70
C GLY A 29 -7.74 -37.36 -25.99
N ASN A 30 -7.33 -36.09 -26.08
CA ASN A 30 -5.94 -35.71 -26.30
C ASN A 30 -5.21 -35.59 -24.94
N ALA A 31 -4.59 -36.70 -24.52
CA ALA A 31 -3.92 -36.81 -23.23
C ALA A 31 -2.75 -35.81 -23.08
N THR A 32 -2.00 -35.52 -24.15
CA THR A 32 -0.86 -34.59 -24.10
C THR A 32 -1.31 -33.16 -23.83
N VAL A 33 -2.35 -32.69 -24.54
CA VAL A 33 -2.91 -31.34 -24.36
C VAL A 33 -3.61 -31.22 -23.00
N ASN A 34 -4.33 -32.26 -22.58
CA ASN A 34 -4.93 -32.29 -21.24
C ASN A 34 -3.86 -32.13 -20.15
N LEU A 35 -2.82 -32.97 -20.18
CA LEU A 35 -1.77 -32.98 -19.17
C LEU A 35 -1.06 -31.62 -19.12
N ALA A 36 -0.66 -31.08 -20.27
CA ALA A 36 0.01 -29.77 -20.32
C ALA A 36 -0.92 -28.66 -19.81
N GLY A 37 -2.18 -28.63 -20.25
CA GLY A 37 -3.14 -27.62 -19.83
C GLY A 37 -3.40 -27.65 -18.32
N PHE A 38 -3.53 -28.83 -17.72
CA PHE A 38 -3.75 -28.96 -16.28
C PHE A 38 -2.49 -28.71 -15.46
N PHE A 39 -1.35 -29.29 -15.84
CA PHE A 39 -0.12 -29.20 -15.07
C PHE A 39 0.39 -27.76 -14.94
N TYR A 40 0.19 -26.93 -15.96
CA TYR A 40 0.56 -25.51 -15.90
C TYR A 40 -0.63 -24.60 -15.56
N GLY A 41 -1.83 -24.90 -16.06
CA GLY A 41 -3.00 -24.05 -15.87
C GLY A 41 -3.52 -24.05 -14.44
N LEU A 42 -3.71 -25.21 -13.82
CA LEU A 42 -4.25 -25.28 -12.44
C LEU A 42 -3.34 -24.59 -11.42
N PRO A 43 -2.01 -24.84 -11.38
CA PRO A 43 -1.14 -24.14 -10.44
C PRO A 43 -1.11 -22.62 -10.67
N LEU A 44 -1.10 -22.16 -11.93
CA LEU A 44 -1.16 -20.73 -12.23
C LEU A 44 -2.49 -20.10 -11.81
N LEU A 45 -3.61 -20.80 -12.06
CA LEU A 45 -4.94 -20.35 -11.68
C LEU A 45 -5.09 -20.26 -10.16
N LEU A 46 -4.69 -21.31 -9.45
CA LEU A 46 -4.71 -21.35 -7.98
C LEU A 46 -3.79 -20.28 -7.38
N GLY A 47 -2.59 -20.10 -7.93
CA GLY A 47 -1.69 -19.01 -7.54
C GLY A 47 -2.31 -17.63 -7.78
N GLY A 48 -2.99 -17.44 -8.92
CA GLY A 48 -3.74 -16.22 -9.23
C GLY A 48 -4.89 -15.95 -8.25
N LEU A 49 -5.64 -16.99 -7.87
CA LEU A 49 -6.70 -16.91 -6.87
C LEU A 49 -6.15 -16.57 -5.48
N ALA A 50 -5.05 -17.21 -5.06
CA ALA A 50 -4.40 -16.93 -3.78
C ALA A 50 -3.87 -15.50 -3.70
N LEU A 51 -3.22 -15.01 -4.77
CA LEU A 51 -2.82 -13.60 -4.88
C LEU A 51 -4.04 -12.68 -4.83
N LYS A 52 -5.14 -13.03 -5.50
CA LYS A 52 -6.34 -12.20 -5.48
C LYS A 52 -6.97 -12.10 -4.09
N ALA A 53 -6.97 -13.21 -3.35
CA ALA A 53 -7.51 -13.26 -1.99
C ALA A 53 -6.71 -12.43 -0.98
N SER A 54 -5.40 -12.26 -1.23
CA SER A 54 -4.49 -11.50 -0.36
C SER A 54 -4.14 -10.11 -0.91
N GLU A 55 -4.88 -9.62 -1.90
CA GLU A 55 -4.59 -8.37 -2.62
C GLU A 55 -5.05 -7.13 -1.84
N ILE A 56 -4.11 -6.25 -1.51
CA ILE A 56 -4.44 -4.90 -1.02
C ILE A 56 -4.36 -3.91 -2.18
N LYS A 57 -5.40 -3.08 -2.31
CA LYS A 57 -5.51 -2.04 -3.34
C LYS A 57 -4.58 -0.86 -3.03
N PRO A 58 -4.06 -0.16 -4.07
CA PRO A 58 -3.36 1.11 -3.89
C PRO A 58 -4.19 2.13 -3.11
N ILE A 59 -3.54 2.83 -2.18
CA ILE A 59 -4.12 3.97 -1.47
C ILE A 59 -4.35 5.13 -2.47
N PRO A 60 -5.56 5.71 -2.52
CA PRO A 60 -5.86 6.86 -3.35
C PRO A 60 -5.22 8.14 -2.80
N PHE A 61 -5.13 9.14 -3.66
CA PHE A 61 -4.91 10.51 -3.20
C PHE A 61 -6.27 11.12 -2.83
N SER A 62 -6.42 11.69 -1.63
CA SER A 62 -7.68 12.34 -1.21
C SER A 62 -7.96 13.61 -2.02
N GLN A 63 -6.90 14.24 -2.53
CA GLN A 63 -6.98 15.41 -3.41
C GLN A 63 -5.93 15.36 -4.52
N PRO A 64 -6.16 16.02 -5.68
CA PRO A 64 -5.17 16.13 -6.73
C PRO A 64 -3.91 16.89 -6.26
N THR A 65 -2.73 16.38 -6.59
CA THR A 65 -1.46 17.09 -6.35
C THR A 65 -1.29 18.22 -7.36
N SER A 66 -1.19 19.47 -6.89
CA SER A 66 -0.98 20.62 -7.78
C SER A 66 0.44 20.62 -8.39
N PRO A 67 0.66 21.32 -9.54
CA PRO A 67 1.98 21.43 -10.16
C PRO A 67 3.06 21.98 -9.22
N GLU A 68 2.72 22.93 -8.35
CA GLU A 68 3.63 23.52 -7.37
C GLU A 68 4.10 22.46 -6.35
N ILE A 69 3.17 21.64 -5.82
CA ILE A 69 3.53 20.56 -4.90
C ILE A 69 4.34 19.46 -5.60
N LEU A 70 4.09 19.21 -6.89
CA LEU A 70 4.91 18.28 -7.68
C LEU A 70 6.36 18.77 -7.80
N GLN A 71 6.58 20.09 -7.95
CA GLN A 71 7.92 20.67 -7.96
C GLN A 71 8.60 20.53 -6.60
N LEU A 72 7.90 20.86 -5.51
CA LEU A 72 8.41 20.67 -4.15
C LEU A 72 8.78 19.20 -3.89
N ARG A 73 7.94 18.25 -4.34
CA ARG A 73 8.25 16.82 -4.25
C ARG A 73 9.56 16.48 -4.96
N GLN A 74 9.78 17.00 -6.17
CA GLN A 74 10.99 16.70 -6.94
C GLN A 74 12.25 17.28 -6.28
N GLN A 75 12.13 18.43 -5.65
CA GLN A 75 13.26 19.16 -5.05
C GLN A 75 13.57 18.72 -3.63
N GLN A 76 12.55 18.41 -2.82
CA GLN A 76 12.66 18.31 -1.37
C GLN A 76 12.26 16.94 -0.79
N ALA A 77 11.52 16.10 -1.53
CA ALA A 77 11.04 14.85 -0.94
C ALA A 77 12.20 13.95 -0.55
N THR A 78 12.19 13.47 0.70
CA THR A 78 13.21 12.53 1.17
C THR A 78 13.08 11.19 0.45
N ILE A 79 14.15 10.40 0.50
CA ILE A 79 14.14 9.03 -0.03
C ILE A 79 13.03 8.21 0.66
N THR A 80 12.84 8.39 1.96
CA THR A 80 11.79 7.69 2.72
C THR A 80 10.40 8.11 2.28
N GLN A 81 10.08 9.41 2.20
CA GLN A 81 8.77 9.89 1.70
C GLN A 81 8.49 9.36 0.28
N THR A 82 9.51 9.38 -0.59
CA THR A 82 9.39 8.85 -1.96
C THR A 82 9.09 7.35 -1.97
N LYS A 83 9.80 6.57 -1.15
CA LYS A 83 9.58 5.12 -1.03
C LYS A 83 8.19 4.84 -0.45
N LEU A 84 7.84 5.47 0.66
CA LEU A 84 6.56 5.37 1.34
C LEU A 84 5.39 5.63 0.38
N ARG A 85 5.39 6.79 -0.30
CA ARG A 85 4.36 7.14 -1.29
C ARG A 85 4.25 6.09 -2.38
N LYS A 86 5.37 5.64 -2.94
CA LYS A 86 5.39 4.58 -3.98
C LYS A 86 4.90 3.24 -3.46
N ASP A 87 5.06 2.99 -2.16
CA ASP A 87 4.74 1.73 -1.53
C ASP A 87 3.26 1.59 -1.23
N VAL A 88 2.65 2.64 -0.70
CA VAL A 88 1.21 2.65 -0.40
C VAL A 88 0.36 2.83 -1.66
N THR A 89 0.91 3.40 -2.74
CA THR A 89 0.20 3.61 -4.03
C THR A 89 0.39 2.47 -5.05
N ARG A 90 0.79 1.28 -4.61
CA ARG A 90 0.86 0.07 -5.46
C ARG A 90 0.04 -1.07 -4.87
N TYR A 91 -0.24 -2.08 -5.69
CA TYR A 91 -0.83 -3.32 -5.21
C TYR A 91 0.19 -4.06 -4.34
N ARG A 92 -0.29 -4.57 -3.20
CA ARG A 92 0.46 -5.39 -2.25
C ARG A 92 -0.25 -6.74 -2.07
N TYR A 93 0.49 -7.74 -1.63
CA TYR A 93 -0.01 -9.09 -1.43
C TYR A 93 0.55 -9.66 -0.14
N GLY A 94 -0.27 -10.45 0.56
CA GLY A 94 0.15 -11.16 1.79
C GLY A 94 0.34 -10.27 3.01
N GLN A 95 -0.30 -9.11 3.05
CA GLN A 95 -0.42 -8.27 4.23
C GLN A 95 -1.91 -8.01 4.48
N GLU A 96 -2.27 -7.62 5.70
CA GLU A 96 -3.65 -7.30 6.04
C GLU A 96 -4.01 -5.86 5.64
N VAL A 97 -3.12 -4.91 5.95
CA VAL A 97 -3.28 -3.50 5.61
C VAL A 97 -1.97 -2.89 5.08
N HIS A 98 -2.05 -1.70 4.50
CA HIS A 98 -0.85 -0.92 4.21
C HIS A 98 -0.14 -0.52 5.50
N LEU A 99 1.19 -0.54 5.48
CA LEU A 99 2.04 -0.16 6.61
C LEU A 99 1.92 -1.06 7.85
N ASP A 100 1.34 -2.25 7.73
CA ASP A 100 1.19 -3.24 8.81
C ASP A 100 2.44 -3.38 9.71
N GLU A 101 3.56 -3.85 9.15
CA GLU A 101 4.83 -3.98 9.88
C GLU A 101 5.37 -2.64 10.43
N ALA A 102 5.08 -1.52 9.77
CA ALA A 102 5.51 -0.21 10.24
C ALA A 102 4.70 0.22 11.47
N LEU A 103 3.38 0.04 11.45
CA LEU A 103 2.48 0.33 12.57
C LEU A 103 2.81 -0.55 13.77
N GLU A 104 3.09 -1.84 13.55
CA GLU A 104 3.57 -2.75 14.60
C GLU A 104 4.88 -2.25 15.21
N LYS A 105 5.89 -1.94 14.38
CA LYS A 105 7.17 -1.41 14.86
C LYS A 105 7.04 -0.08 15.59
N LEU A 106 6.09 0.77 15.20
CA LEU A 106 5.79 2.02 15.88
C LEU A 106 5.05 1.79 17.21
N GLY A 107 4.42 0.63 17.39
CA GLY A 107 3.56 0.33 18.54
C GLY A 107 2.21 1.03 18.42
N LEU A 108 1.71 1.15 17.19
CA LEU A 108 0.37 1.64 16.82
C LEU A 108 -0.53 0.49 16.35
N SER A 109 -0.14 -0.75 16.60
CA SER A 109 -0.91 -1.96 16.30
C SER A 109 -0.93 -2.86 17.53
N PRO A 110 -1.63 -2.46 18.62
CA PRO A 110 -1.68 -3.27 19.85
C PRO A 110 -2.38 -4.62 19.62
N THR A 111 -3.42 -4.63 18.78
CA THR A 111 -4.11 -5.80 18.26
C THR A 111 -4.46 -5.57 16.77
N ASP A 112 -4.84 -6.61 16.05
CA ASP A 112 -5.26 -6.47 14.64
C ASP A 112 -6.54 -5.64 14.50
N GLU A 113 -7.45 -5.72 15.48
CA GLU A 113 -8.71 -4.96 15.50
C GLU A 113 -8.49 -3.47 15.79
N GLU A 114 -7.58 -3.15 16.73
CA GLU A 114 -7.27 -1.76 17.11
C GLU A 114 -6.33 -1.06 16.13
N ARG A 115 -5.81 -1.77 15.13
CA ARG A 115 -4.85 -1.24 14.17
C ARG A 115 -5.52 -0.17 13.28
N PRO A 116 -4.93 1.03 13.18
CA PRO A 116 -5.44 2.06 12.28
C PRO A 116 -5.21 1.66 10.81
N THR A 117 -6.17 2.02 9.96
CA THR A 117 -6.13 1.70 8.53
C THR A 117 -5.83 2.96 7.71
N LEU A 118 -4.80 2.90 6.87
CA LEU A 118 -4.49 3.97 5.93
C LEU A 118 -5.55 3.99 4.82
N VAL A 119 -6.29 5.09 4.69
CA VAL A 119 -7.39 5.21 3.70
C VAL A 119 -7.06 6.12 2.54
N ALA A 120 -6.21 7.12 2.75
CA ALA A 120 -5.79 8.04 1.71
C ALA A 120 -4.41 8.64 2.02
N ILE A 121 -3.80 9.24 1.00
CA ILE A 121 -2.67 10.14 1.18
C ILE A 121 -2.95 11.48 0.51
N ARG A 122 -2.29 12.53 0.95
CA ARG A 122 -2.25 13.79 0.22
C ARG A 122 -0.89 14.42 0.30
N GLU A 123 -0.63 15.31 -0.65
CA GLU A 123 0.58 16.09 -0.67
C GLU A 123 0.23 17.56 -0.65
N THR A 124 0.92 18.29 0.22
CA THR A 124 0.71 19.70 0.48
C THR A 124 2.04 20.39 0.70
N ALA A 125 2.00 21.71 0.85
CA ALA A 125 3.11 22.50 1.36
C ALA A 125 2.79 22.95 2.78
N VAL A 126 3.74 22.78 3.70
CA VAL A 126 3.68 23.37 5.04
C VAL A 126 4.92 24.23 5.18
N ASP A 127 4.74 25.54 5.35
CA ASP A 127 5.84 26.52 5.44
C ASP A 127 6.84 26.42 4.27
N SER A 128 6.32 26.27 3.04
CA SER A 128 7.10 26.04 1.80
C SER A 128 7.89 24.71 1.75
N ALA A 129 7.71 23.83 2.73
CA ALA A 129 8.29 22.49 2.74
C ALA A 129 7.30 21.46 2.19
N TYR A 130 7.82 20.51 1.42
CA TYR A 130 7.05 19.35 0.95
C TYR A 130 6.50 18.54 2.13
N CYS A 131 5.20 18.28 2.12
CA CYS A 131 4.52 17.45 3.10
C CYS A 131 3.81 16.29 2.43
N LEU A 132 4.04 15.08 2.93
CA LEU A 132 3.25 13.90 2.63
C LEU A 132 2.39 13.55 3.84
N THR A 133 1.08 13.73 3.74
CA THR A 133 0.13 13.36 4.80
C THR A 133 -0.43 11.97 4.53
N LEU A 134 -0.40 11.14 5.56
CA LEU A 134 -1.06 9.84 5.64
C LEU A 134 -2.37 10.01 6.41
N GLU A 135 -3.49 9.67 5.79
CA GLU A 135 -4.83 9.82 6.39
C GLU A 135 -5.31 8.45 6.88
N PHE A 136 -5.40 8.29 8.19
CA PHE A 136 -5.79 7.04 8.84
C PHE A 136 -7.21 7.11 9.38
N GLU A 137 -7.95 6.01 9.23
CA GLU A 137 -9.08 5.67 10.09
C GLU A 137 -8.54 4.93 11.33
N SER A 138 -8.87 5.43 12.50
CA SER A 138 -8.33 5.03 13.80
C SER A 138 -9.43 5.02 14.88
N PRO A 139 -10.53 4.25 14.69
CA PRO A 139 -11.69 4.29 15.58
C PRO A 139 -11.40 3.82 17.01
N LEU A 140 -10.42 2.93 17.18
CA LEU A 140 -10.12 2.30 18.47
C LEU A 140 -8.82 2.79 19.10
N LEU A 141 -8.02 3.58 18.37
CA LEU A 141 -6.74 4.08 18.85
C LEU A 141 -6.78 5.62 18.95
N PRO A 142 -6.87 6.18 20.17
CA PRO A 142 -7.10 7.61 20.37
C PRO A 142 -5.84 8.44 20.09
N LEU A 143 -6.03 9.74 19.86
CA LEU A 143 -4.97 10.69 19.48
C LEU A 143 -3.79 10.68 20.46
N GLU A 144 -4.02 10.53 21.76
CA GLU A 144 -2.97 10.54 22.78
C GLU A 144 -1.97 9.40 22.58
N LYS A 145 -2.44 8.24 22.12
CA LYS A 145 -1.57 7.10 21.79
C LYS A 145 -0.68 7.41 20.61
N TRP A 146 -1.21 8.10 19.61
CA TRP A 146 -0.44 8.55 18.45
C TRP A 146 0.61 9.59 18.83
N LEU A 147 0.22 10.64 19.57
CA LEU A 147 1.12 11.69 20.04
C LEU A 147 2.26 11.13 20.89
N ALA A 148 1.97 10.14 21.75
CA ALA A 148 3.01 9.45 22.53
C ALA A 148 4.04 8.69 21.67
N LYS A 149 3.77 8.45 20.39
CA LYS A 149 4.70 7.82 19.43
C LYS A 149 5.34 8.80 18.46
N GLN A 150 5.06 10.11 18.53
CA GLN A 150 5.55 11.10 17.55
C GLN A 150 7.07 11.06 17.36
N GLU A 151 7.86 11.09 18.44
CA GLU A 151 9.33 11.02 18.36
C GLU A 151 9.81 9.70 17.72
N LYS A 152 9.13 8.59 18.02
CA LYS A 152 9.45 7.28 17.42
C LYS A 152 9.10 7.23 15.94
N ILE A 153 8.01 7.87 15.53
CA ILE A 153 7.58 8.05 14.14
C ILE A 153 8.65 8.81 13.36
N GLU A 154 9.13 9.95 13.88
CA GLU A 154 10.19 10.74 13.25
C GLU A 154 11.47 9.91 13.05
N ARG A 155 11.91 9.22 14.11
CA ARG A 155 13.07 8.33 14.05
C ARG A 155 12.90 7.19 13.04
N TYR A 156 11.71 6.61 12.96
CA TYR A 156 11.41 5.50 12.04
C TYR A 156 11.45 5.94 10.57
N PHE A 157 10.84 7.08 10.24
CA PHE A 157 10.85 7.60 8.88
C PHE A 157 12.19 8.26 8.50
N GLY A 158 13.04 8.54 9.49
CA GLY A 158 14.43 8.89 9.31
C GLY A 158 14.69 10.39 9.24
N PRO A 159 15.96 10.80 9.01
CA PRO A 159 16.38 12.19 9.10
C PRO A 159 15.71 13.07 8.03
N GLY A 160 15.61 14.37 8.32
CA GLY A 160 15.01 15.35 7.42
C GLY A 160 13.48 15.27 7.35
N ILE A 161 12.84 14.62 8.33
CA ILE A 161 11.39 14.53 8.46
C ILE A 161 10.98 14.99 9.86
N ARG A 162 10.00 15.89 9.91
CA ARG A 162 9.22 16.24 11.10
C ARG A 162 7.84 15.61 10.97
N ALA A 163 7.37 14.96 12.02
CA ALA A 163 6.03 14.39 12.06
C ALA A 163 5.09 15.34 12.79
N GLU A 164 3.94 15.64 12.19
CA GLU A 164 2.82 16.30 12.87
C GLU A 164 1.62 15.36 12.84
N ILE A 165 0.97 15.19 14.00
CA ILE A 165 -0.21 14.34 14.14
C ILE A 165 -1.38 15.24 14.48
N LYS A 166 -2.47 15.13 13.73
CA LYS A 166 -3.69 15.92 13.94
C LYS A 166 -4.91 15.01 13.85
N GLN A 167 -5.84 15.18 14.79
CA GLN A 167 -7.16 14.56 14.69
C GLN A 167 -8.04 15.46 13.82
N VAL A 168 -8.56 14.90 12.73
CA VAL A 168 -9.41 15.63 11.77
C VAL A 168 -10.89 15.35 12.03
N ASP A 169 -11.18 14.17 12.55
CA ASP A 169 -12.51 13.70 12.93
C ASP A 169 -12.38 12.73 14.12
N GLU A 170 -13.49 12.34 14.75
CA GLU A 170 -13.52 11.45 15.92
C GLU A 170 -12.68 10.18 15.69
N GLU A 171 -12.81 9.58 14.50
CA GLU A 171 -12.12 8.34 14.13
C GLU A 171 -11.04 8.56 13.06
N LYS A 172 -10.62 9.80 12.78
CA LYS A 172 -9.64 10.09 11.70
C LYS A 172 -8.44 10.87 12.19
N ILE A 173 -7.26 10.33 11.88
CA ILE A 173 -5.98 10.90 12.25
C ILE A 173 -5.12 11.11 11.02
N ASP A 174 -4.63 12.33 10.88
CA ASP A 174 -3.63 12.69 9.89
C ASP A 174 -2.24 12.62 10.52
N LEU A 175 -1.35 11.87 9.86
CA LEU A 175 0.08 11.89 10.12
C LEU A 175 0.78 12.61 8.96
N ALA A 176 1.15 13.87 9.18
CA ALA A 176 1.88 14.70 8.25
C ALA A 176 3.38 14.50 8.41
N LEU A 177 4.04 14.01 7.36
CA LEU A 177 5.50 13.88 7.28
C LEU A 177 6.04 15.08 6.49
N ILE A 178 6.51 16.10 7.20
CA ILE A 178 6.98 17.37 6.65
C ILE A 178 8.49 17.29 6.46
N THR A 179 8.98 17.63 5.27
CA THR A 179 10.42 17.72 5.02
C THR A 179 11.02 18.84 5.86
N ILE A 180 12.13 18.56 6.54
CA ILE A 180 12.96 19.59 7.16
C ILE A 180 14.00 19.98 6.11
N PRO A 181 14.05 21.23 5.64
CA PRO A 181 15.12 21.69 4.76
C PRO A 181 16.46 21.45 5.44
N ASN A 182 17.41 20.84 4.75
CA ASN A 182 18.80 20.87 5.22
C ASN A 182 19.26 22.34 5.22
N PRO A 183 19.91 22.82 6.29
CA PRO A 183 20.51 24.14 6.32
C PRO A 183 21.63 24.28 5.27
#